data_AF-A0A417U4K8-F1
#
_entry.id   AF-A0A417U4K8-F1
#
_cell.length_a   1.000
_cell.length_b   1.000
_cell.length_c   1.000
_cell.angle_alpha   90.00
_cell.angle_beta   90.00
_cell.angle_gamma   90.00
#
_symmetry.space_group_name_H-M   'P 1'
#
loop_
_entity.id
_entity.type
_entity.pdbx_description
1 polymer ?
#
loop_
_entity_poly.entity_id
_entity_poly.type
_entity_poly.pdbx_seq_one_letter_code
_entity_poly.pdbx_strand_id
1 'polypeptide(L)'
;MKKILVAGETGKTFNYENTLRRLGASCTTSLHVPETSSYDALLLPGGGDIDPVLFGQLNCGSRFFDPVLDRLQLSVLKAFVSEKKPVLGICRGMQLINIFFGGDIHQDLPSADRHQYTNGDQYHETFALPGTVLYRLYGERFVVNSAHHQGVDLKAPSLSYIQYCDDGVVEGLCHHYLPIVGVQWHPERLSDKEKSEAVNGSLLLDAFLHHYKFV
;
A
#
# COMPACT_ATOMS: atom_id res chain seq x y z
N MET A 1 -13.71 5.02 -18.34
CA MET A 1 -13.68 4.16 -17.14
C MET A 1 -12.27 3.61 -17.02
N LYS A 2 -11.61 3.79 -15.87
CA LYS A 2 -10.24 3.26 -15.65
C LYS A 2 -10.28 1.75 -15.47
N LYS A 3 -9.28 1.04 -16.01
CA LYS A 3 -9.08 -0.41 -15.87
C LYS A 3 -7.93 -0.68 -14.90
N ILE A 4 -8.26 -1.17 -13.71
CA ILE A 4 -7.28 -1.42 -12.65
C ILE A 4 -7.02 -2.91 -12.52
N LEU A 5 -5.75 -3.30 -12.50
CA LEU A 5 -5.38 -4.64 -12.05
C LEU A 5 -5.21 -4.62 -10.54
N VAL A 6 -5.90 -5.50 -9.83
CA VAL A 6 -5.62 -5.81 -8.43
C VAL A 6 -4.76 -7.07 -8.42
N ALA A 7 -3.49 -6.94 -8.05
CA ALA A 7 -2.56 -8.06 -8.00
C ALA A 7 -2.76 -8.86 -6.71
N GLY A 8 -3.85 -9.63 -6.62
CA GLY A 8 -4.21 -10.41 -5.45
C GLY A 8 -4.88 -11.73 -5.81
N GLU A 9 -5.15 -12.54 -4.80
CA GLU A 9 -5.89 -13.80 -4.95
C GLU A 9 -7.40 -13.53 -5.06
N THR A 10 -8.04 -14.16 -6.05
CA THR A 10 -9.48 -14.11 -6.23
C THR A 10 -10.21 -14.51 -4.95
N GLY A 11 -11.18 -13.69 -4.52
CA GLY A 11 -11.94 -13.92 -3.29
C GLY A 11 -11.34 -13.29 -2.03
N LYS A 12 -10.08 -12.82 -2.06
CA LYS A 12 -9.43 -12.12 -0.93
C LYS A 12 -9.36 -10.60 -1.10
N THR A 13 -9.85 -10.07 -2.22
CA THR A 13 -9.69 -8.65 -2.62
C THR A 13 -11.00 -7.87 -2.67
N PHE A 14 -12.09 -8.40 -2.09
CA PHE A 14 -13.44 -7.85 -2.22
C PHE A 14 -13.55 -6.37 -1.84
N ASN A 15 -12.92 -5.94 -0.74
CA ASN A 15 -12.98 -4.54 -0.31
C ASN A 15 -12.33 -3.59 -1.33
N TYR A 16 -11.16 -3.95 -1.87
CA TYR A 16 -10.49 -3.17 -2.91
C TYR A 16 -11.35 -3.07 -4.17
N GLU A 17 -11.87 -4.20 -4.64
CA GLU A 17 -12.70 -4.26 -5.83
C GLU A 17 -13.98 -3.43 -5.69
N ASN A 18 -14.66 -3.52 -4.56
CA ASN A 18 -15.89 -2.77 -4.31
C ASN A 18 -15.64 -1.26 -4.28
N THR A 19 -14.59 -0.82 -3.58
CA THR A 19 -14.28 0.61 -3.49
C THR A 19 -13.88 1.16 -4.84
N LEU A 20 -13.08 0.43 -5.63
CA LEU A 20 -12.76 0.80 -7.01
C LEU A 20 -14.01 0.91 -7.90
N ARG A 21 -14.93 -0.07 -7.81
CA ARG A 21 -16.19 -0.05 -8.59
C ARG A 21 -17.08 1.12 -8.19
N ARG A 22 -17.18 1.45 -6.90
CA ARG A 22 -17.94 2.61 -6.40
C ARG A 22 -17.37 3.94 -6.90
N LEU A 23 -16.06 4.02 -7.09
CA LEU A 23 -15.37 5.17 -7.69
C LEU A 23 -15.40 5.17 -9.23
N GLY A 24 -16.18 4.27 -9.85
CA GLY A 24 -16.36 4.24 -11.30
C GLY A 24 -15.18 3.63 -12.07
N ALA A 25 -14.33 2.83 -11.43
CA ALA A 25 -13.31 2.03 -12.09
C ALA A 25 -13.79 0.60 -12.35
N SER A 26 -13.32 0.01 -13.44
CA SER A 26 -13.38 -1.43 -13.65
C SER A 26 -12.13 -2.08 -13.06
N CYS A 27 -12.27 -3.25 -12.45
CA CYS A 27 -11.16 -3.95 -11.83
C CYS A 27 -11.16 -5.44 -12.16
N THR A 28 -9.96 -5.99 -12.36
CA THR A 28 -9.70 -7.42 -12.50
C THR A 28 -8.72 -7.85 -11.42
N THR A 29 -9.01 -8.94 -10.74
CA THR A 29 -8.09 -9.55 -9.77
C THR A 29 -7.33 -10.69 -10.44
N SER A 30 -5.99 -10.66 -10.40
CA SER A 30 -5.15 -11.71 -10.97
C SER A 30 -3.73 -11.66 -10.42
N LEU A 31 -3.08 -12.83 -10.32
CA LEU A 31 -1.65 -12.97 -10.03
C LEU A 31 -0.81 -13.28 -11.27
N HIS A 32 -1.44 -13.41 -12.44
CA HIS A 32 -0.72 -13.59 -13.69
C HIS A 32 -0.17 -12.24 -14.18
N VAL A 33 1.07 -12.25 -14.67
CA VAL A 33 1.65 -11.09 -15.37
C VAL A 33 0.80 -10.82 -16.60
N PRO A 34 0.06 -9.70 -16.65
CA PRO A 34 -0.87 -9.45 -17.75
C PRO A 34 -0.12 -8.90 -18.97
N GLU A 35 -0.86 -8.76 -20.07
CA GLU A 35 -0.54 -7.72 -21.04
C GLU A 35 -0.88 -6.36 -20.41
N THR A 36 0.14 -5.68 -19.90
CA THR A 36 0.03 -4.43 -19.13
C THR A 36 -0.73 -3.36 -19.89
N SER A 37 -0.63 -3.30 -21.23
CA SER A 37 -1.41 -2.43 -22.13
C SER A 37 -2.92 -2.43 -21.88
N SER A 38 -3.48 -3.54 -21.39
CA SER A 38 -4.91 -3.70 -21.08
C SER A 38 -5.37 -2.97 -19.81
N TYR A 39 -4.44 -2.49 -18.99
CA TYR A 39 -4.71 -1.85 -17.70
C TYR A 39 -4.08 -0.45 -17.64
N ASP A 40 -4.81 0.48 -17.01
CA ASP A 40 -4.38 1.85 -16.76
C ASP A 40 -3.42 1.94 -15.57
N ALA A 41 -3.62 1.12 -14.53
CA ALA A 41 -2.81 1.14 -13.32
C ALA A 41 -2.91 -0.18 -12.52
N LEU A 42 -2.01 -0.32 -11.54
CA LEU A 42 -1.89 -1.47 -10.65
C LEU A 42 -2.21 -1.09 -9.20
N LEU A 43 -2.99 -1.93 -8.53
CA LEU A 43 -3.16 -1.93 -7.08
C LEU A 43 -2.53 -3.20 -6.50
N LEU A 44 -1.60 -3.03 -5.56
CA LEU A 44 -1.05 -4.09 -4.72
C LEU A 44 -1.79 -4.10 -3.39
N PRO A 45 -2.58 -5.15 -3.10
CA PRO A 45 -3.38 -5.22 -1.87
C PRO A 45 -2.51 -5.53 -0.64
N GLY A 46 -3.09 -5.33 0.54
CA GLY A 46 -2.60 -5.89 1.80
C GLY A 46 -2.67 -7.41 1.82
N GLY A 47 -2.05 -8.04 2.82
CA GLY A 47 -1.99 -9.49 2.99
C GLY A 47 -1.16 -9.88 4.22
N GLY A 48 -0.72 -11.13 4.27
CA GLY A 48 0.21 -11.61 5.31
C GLY A 48 1.64 -11.08 5.13
N ASP A 49 2.58 -11.58 5.91
CA ASP A 49 3.94 -11.06 5.86
C ASP A 49 4.64 -11.38 4.52
N ILE A 50 5.77 -10.74 4.30
CA ILE A 50 6.63 -10.97 3.13
C ILE A 50 7.78 -11.90 3.51
N ASP A 51 8.15 -12.82 2.62
CA ASP A 51 9.30 -13.70 2.81
C ASP A 51 10.58 -12.89 3.07
N PRO A 52 11.22 -13.03 4.26
CA PRO A 52 12.39 -12.24 4.63
C PRO A 52 13.61 -12.45 3.74
N VAL A 53 13.66 -13.55 2.98
CA VAL A 53 14.69 -13.77 1.96
C VAL A 53 14.68 -12.68 0.88
N LEU A 54 13.51 -12.09 0.59
CA LEU A 54 13.37 -11.06 -0.44
C LEU A 54 14.04 -9.73 -0.07
N PHE A 55 14.24 -9.49 1.22
CA PHE A 55 14.97 -8.33 1.74
C PHE A 55 16.28 -8.74 2.46
N GLY A 56 16.77 -9.95 2.19
CA GLY A 56 18.10 -10.39 2.60
C GLY A 56 18.24 -10.72 4.09
N GLN A 57 17.14 -10.95 4.80
CA GLN A 57 17.14 -11.28 6.22
C GLN A 57 16.83 -12.77 6.48
N LEU A 58 17.31 -13.27 7.62
CA LEU A 58 16.81 -14.53 8.19
C LEU A 58 15.45 -14.28 8.85
N ASN A 59 14.57 -15.27 8.87
CA ASN A 59 13.30 -15.11 9.57
C ASN A 59 13.51 -14.99 11.09
N CYS A 60 13.18 -13.82 11.64
CA CYS A 60 13.27 -13.50 13.07
C CYS A 60 11.97 -12.88 13.63
N GLY A 61 10.91 -12.81 12.82
CA GLY A 61 9.65 -12.20 13.23
C GLY A 61 8.50 -12.33 12.23
N SER A 62 8.78 -12.71 10.98
CA SER A 62 7.78 -12.84 9.92
C SER A 62 6.88 -14.07 10.13
N ARG A 63 5.58 -13.88 9.92
CA ARG A 63 4.49 -14.83 10.21
C ARG A 63 3.63 -15.05 8.97
N PHE A 64 3.30 -16.30 8.68
CA PHE A 64 2.32 -16.67 7.63
C PHE A 64 2.58 -16.07 6.24
N PHE A 65 3.85 -15.88 5.86
CA PHE A 65 4.22 -15.40 4.51
C PHE A 65 4.07 -16.49 3.45
N ASP A 66 3.86 -16.08 2.20
CA ASP A 66 3.75 -16.96 1.03
C ASP A 66 4.77 -16.55 -0.04
N PRO A 67 5.91 -17.26 -0.14
CA PRO A 67 6.95 -16.95 -1.11
C PRO A 67 6.49 -17.01 -2.57
N VAL A 68 5.46 -17.81 -2.89
CA VAL A 68 4.90 -17.90 -4.24
C VAL A 68 4.12 -16.62 -4.54
N LEU A 69 3.24 -16.21 -3.63
CA LEU A 69 2.48 -14.96 -3.76
C LEU A 69 3.40 -13.75 -3.89
N ASP A 70 4.44 -13.66 -3.06
CA ASP A 70 5.43 -12.58 -3.12
C ASP A 70 6.07 -12.47 -4.51
N ARG A 71 6.58 -13.59 -5.04
CA ARG A 71 7.21 -13.63 -6.38
C ARG A 71 6.24 -13.24 -7.48
N LEU A 72 4.98 -13.69 -7.41
CA LEU A 72 3.97 -13.36 -8.42
C LEU A 72 3.66 -11.87 -8.42
N GLN A 73 3.43 -11.26 -7.25
CA GLN A 73 3.16 -9.83 -7.16
C GLN A 73 4.37 -8.97 -7.50
N LEU A 74 5.58 -9.36 -7.12
CA LEU A 74 6.81 -8.69 -7.56
C LEU A 74 6.96 -8.75 -9.09
N SER A 75 6.58 -9.86 -9.71
CA SER A 75 6.61 -10.02 -11.18
C SER A 75 5.59 -9.10 -11.86
N VAL A 76 4.37 -8.99 -11.31
CA VAL A 76 3.35 -8.05 -11.79
C VAL A 76 3.81 -6.61 -11.59
N LEU A 77 4.32 -6.26 -10.42
CA LEU A 77 4.87 -4.93 -10.11
C LEU A 77 5.97 -4.55 -11.11
N LYS A 78 6.91 -5.46 -11.39
CA LYS A 78 7.98 -5.26 -12.37
C LYS A 78 7.43 -4.86 -13.74
N ALA A 79 6.37 -5.52 -14.21
CA ALA A 79 5.76 -5.23 -15.50
C ALA A 79 5.20 -3.79 -15.55
N PHE A 80 4.43 -3.37 -14.54
CA PHE A 80 3.87 -2.00 -14.48
C PHE A 80 4.95 -0.93 -14.30
N VAL A 81 5.98 -1.20 -13.49
CA VAL A 81 7.11 -0.29 -13.31
C VAL A 81 7.88 -0.10 -14.63
N SER A 82 8.10 -1.17 -15.38
CA SER A 82 8.82 -1.10 -16.67
C SER A 82 8.11 -0.22 -17.71
N GLU A 83 6.78 -0.17 -17.67
CA GLU A 83 5.96 0.72 -18.49
C GLU A 83 5.70 2.10 -17.86
N LYS A 84 6.29 2.39 -16.69
CA LYS A 84 6.08 3.62 -15.92
C LYS A 84 4.61 3.88 -15.59
N LYS A 85 3.83 2.81 -15.40
CA LYS A 85 2.41 2.89 -15.07
C LYS A 85 2.20 3.20 -13.59
N PRO A 86 1.07 3.82 -13.24
CA PRO A 86 0.73 4.09 -11.86
C PRO A 86 0.58 2.82 -11.04
N VAL A 87 1.07 2.89 -9.79
CA VAL A 87 0.98 1.81 -8.81
C VAL A 87 0.55 2.39 -7.47
N LEU A 88 -0.46 1.78 -6.85
CA LEU A 88 -0.82 2.01 -5.45
C LEU A 88 -0.55 0.74 -4.65
N GLY A 89 0.30 0.84 -3.63
CA GLY A 89 0.51 -0.23 -2.64
C GLY A 89 -0.24 0.04 -1.34
N ILE A 90 -0.97 -0.95 -0.82
CA ILE A 90 -1.70 -0.85 0.44
C ILE A 90 -1.16 -1.87 1.43
N CYS A 91 -0.79 -1.43 2.64
CA CYS A 91 -0.22 -2.24 3.71
C CYS A 91 0.97 -3.07 3.19
N ARG A 92 0.84 -4.39 3.13
CA ARG A 92 1.80 -5.29 2.49
C ARG A 92 2.22 -4.85 1.07
N GLY A 93 1.30 -4.28 0.28
CA GLY A 93 1.60 -3.75 -1.05
C GLY A 93 2.60 -2.58 -1.03
N MET A 94 2.56 -1.72 -0.01
CA MET A 94 3.56 -0.66 0.20
C MET A 94 4.93 -1.26 0.51
N GLN A 95 4.96 -2.30 1.35
CA GLN A 95 6.20 -2.98 1.74
C GLN A 95 6.84 -3.70 0.54
N LEU A 96 6.04 -4.36 -0.31
CA LEU A 96 6.52 -4.94 -1.57
C LEU A 96 7.13 -3.89 -2.51
N ILE A 97 6.56 -2.69 -2.58
CA ILE A 97 7.15 -1.58 -3.35
C ILE A 97 8.52 -1.22 -2.80
N ASN A 98 8.66 -1.09 -1.47
CA ASN A 98 9.95 -0.78 -0.85
C ASN A 98 11.01 -1.86 -1.18
N ILE A 99 10.67 -3.14 -0.99
CA ILE A 99 11.54 -4.27 -1.30
C ILE A 99 11.93 -4.29 -2.79
N PHE A 100 10.95 -4.08 -3.68
CA PHE A 100 11.20 -4.07 -5.13
C PHE A 100 12.25 -3.04 -5.55
N PHE A 101 12.30 -1.89 -4.86
CA PHE A 101 13.29 -0.85 -5.11
C PHE A 101 14.57 -0.98 -4.25
N GLY A 102 14.72 -2.08 -3.51
CA GLY A 102 15.93 -2.40 -2.74
C GLY A 102 15.95 -1.86 -1.31
N GLY A 103 14.78 -1.59 -0.73
CA GLY A 103 14.64 -1.28 0.70
C GLY A 103 14.49 -2.54 1.56
N ASP A 104 14.33 -2.32 2.87
CA ASP A 104 14.24 -3.36 3.90
C ASP A 104 12.97 -3.22 4.76
N ILE A 105 12.64 -4.27 5.52
CA ILE A 105 11.43 -4.39 6.36
C ILE A 105 11.82 -4.78 7.79
N HIS A 106 11.19 -4.11 8.76
CA HIS A 106 11.11 -4.59 10.13
C HIS A 106 10.11 -5.75 10.18
N GLN A 107 10.60 -6.95 10.47
CA GLN A 107 9.76 -8.16 10.54
C GLN A 107 8.77 -8.16 11.70
N ASP A 108 9.09 -7.43 12.77
CA ASP A 108 8.19 -7.18 13.90
C ASP A 108 8.55 -5.82 14.51
N LEU A 109 7.64 -4.87 14.44
CA LEU A 109 7.85 -3.53 14.97
C LEU A 109 7.90 -3.58 16.50
N PRO A 110 8.82 -2.85 17.16
CA PRO A 110 8.79 -2.70 18.62
C PRO A 110 7.46 -2.14 19.15
N SER A 111 6.77 -1.35 18.34
CA SER A 111 5.44 -0.79 18.63
C SER A 111 4.28 -1.60 18.04
N ALA A 112 4.50 -2.86 17.62
CA ALA A 112 3.50 -3.68 16.94
C ALA A 112 2.13 -3.73 17.65
N ASP A 113 2.09 -3.71 18.99
CA ASP A 113 0.83 -3.69 19.75
C ASP A 113 -0.08 -2.50 19.45
N ARG A 114 0.46 -1.39 18.93
CA ARG A 114 -0.30 -0.19 18.51
C ARG A 114 -0.84 -0.28 17.08
N HIS A 115 -0.29 -1.18 16.27
CA HIS A 115 -0.50 -1.24 14.82
C HIS A 115 -1.17 -2.54 14.37
N GLN A 116 -0.93 -3.64 15.08
CA GLN A 116 -1.36 -4.96 14.64
C GLN A 116 -2.87 -5.18 14.81
N TYR A 117 -3.42 -5.99 13.92
CA TYR A 117 -4.81 -6.38 14.01
C TYR A 117 -5.07 -7.18 15.31
N THR A 118 -5.92 -6.65 16.17
CA THR A 118 -6.27 -7.28 17.45
C THR A 118 -7.79 -7.30 17.60
N ASN A 119 -8.42 -8.33 17.03
CA ASN A 119 -9.89 -8.44 16.92
C ASN A 119 -10.56 -7.26 16.18
N GLY A 120 -9.79 -6.50 15.42
CA GLY A 120 -10.23 -5.31 14.69
C GLY A 120 -9.04 -4.45 14.28
N ASP A 121 -9.27 -3.53 13.34
CA ASP A 121 -8.31 -2.49 12.99
C ASP A 121 -8.07 -1.60 14.22
N GLN A 122 -6.80 -1.28 14.48
CA GLN A 122 -6.41 -0.20 15.38
C GLN A 122 -6.53 1.14 14.67
N TYR A 123 -6.42 2.24 15.42
CA TYR A 123 -6.41 3.59 14.86
C TYR A 123 -5.36 4.43 15.55
N HIS A 124 -4.65 5.23 14.78
CA HIS A 124 -3.62 6.13 15.30
C HIS A 124 -3.54 7.41 14.45
N GLU A 125 -3.00 8.46 15.07
CA GLU A 125 -2.73 9.72 14.39
C GLU A 125 -1.42 9.62 13.60
N THR A 126 -1.42 10.23 12.42
CA THR A 126 -0.26 10.29 11.54
C THR A 126 -0.03 11.71 11.03
N PHE A 127 1.18 11.94 10.53
CA PHE A 127 1.66 13.22 10.06
C PHE A 127 2.12 13.08 8.61
N ALA A 128 1.47 13.79 7.68
CA ALA A 128 1.92 13.87 6.29
C ALA A 128 2.90 15.03 6.09
N LEU A 129 3.91 14.82 5.25
CA LEU A 129 4.89 15.87 4.96
C LEU A 129 4.30 16.93 4.02
N PRO A 130 4.58 18.23 4.25
CA PRO A 130 4.15 19.31 3.36
C PRO A 130 4.54 19.08 1.90
N GLY A 131 3.64 19.45 0.98
CA GLY A 131 3.87 19.31 -0.46
C GLY A 131 3.64 17.91 -1.03
N THR A 132 3.27 16.92 -0.21
CA THR A 132 2.96 15.56 -0.66
C THR A 132 1.48 15.39 -1.01
N VAL A 133 1.14 14.32 -1.73
CA VAL A 133 -0.26 13.98 -2.03
C VAL A 133 -1.12 13.85 -0.77
N LEU A 134 -0.59 13.21 0.27
CA LEU A 134 -1.35 12.91 1.49
C LEU A 134 -1.63 14.20 2.27
N TYR A 135 -0.65 15.11 2.31
CA TYR A 135 -0.86 16.43 2.88
C TYR A 135 -1.94 17.22 2.13
N ARG A 136 -1.97 17.15 0.80
CA ARG A 136 -3.00 17.82 -0.01
C ARG A 136 -4.39 17.25 0.22
N LEU A 137 -4.51 15.93 0.42
CA LEU A 137 -5.79 15.25 0.61
C LEU A 137 -6.33 15.38 2.03
N TYR A 138 -5.46 15.33 3.04
CA TYR A 138 -5.85 15.12 4.43
C TYR A 138 -5.29 16.16 5.41
N GLY A 139 -4.43 17.08 4.93
CA GLY A 139 -3.73 18.04 5.78
C GLY A 139 -2.51 17.44 6.47
N GLU A 140 -1.95 18.18 7.43
CA GLU A 140 -0.74 17.77 8.15
C GLU A 140 -0.99 16.57 9.06
N ARG A 141 -2.10 16.56 9.80
CA ARG A 141 -2.40 15.59 10.86
C ARG A 141 -3.75 14.94 10.63
N PHE A 142 -3.78 13.62 10.65
CA PHE A 142 -5.02 12.87 10.49
C PHE A 142 -4.93 11.43 11.01
N VAL A 143 -6.08 10.87 11.36
CA VAL A 143 -6.20 9.51 11.89
C VAL A 143 -6.41 8.50 10.76
N VAL A 144 -5.71 7.38 10.83
CA VAL A 144 -5.84 6.23 9.91
C VAL A 144 -6.14 4.95 10.68
N ASN A 145 -6.59 3.92 9.98
CA ASN A 145 -6.68 2.57 10.54
C ASN A 145 -5.35 1.81 10.40
N SER A 146 -5.10 0.82 11.25
CA SER A 146 -3.89 0.02 11.22
C SER A 146 -4.17 -1.45 11.49
N ALA A 147 -3.47 -2.32 10.77
CA ALA A 147 -3.60 -3.77 10.83
C ALA A 147 -2.30 -4.47 10.41
N HIS A 148 -1.15 -3.99 10.89
CA HIS A 148 0.18 -4.50 10.54
C HIS A 148 1.09 -4.59 11.75
N HIS A 149 1.94 -5.62 11.79
CA HIS A 149 3.05 -5.70 12.75
C HIS A 149 4.42 -5.56 12.09
N GLN A 150 4.50 -5.81 10.77
CA GLN A 150 5.65 -5.43 9.95
C GLN A 150 5.58 -3.95 9.55
N GLY A 151 6.73 -3.35 9.24
CA GLY A 151 6.81 -1.98 8.72
C GLY A 151 8.09 -1.77 7.92
N VAL A 152 8.17 -0.67 7.17
CA VAL A 152 9.40 -0.33 6.44
C VAL A 152 10.53 0.01 7.43
N ASP A 153 11.71 -0.57 7.21
CA ASP A 153 12.96 -0.25 7.94
C ASP A 153 13.80 0.70 7.09
N LEU A 154 14.64 0.14 6.21
CA LEU A 154 15.46 0.92 5.29
C LEU A 154 14.65 1.31 4.05
N LYS A 155 14.61 2.62 3.78
CA LYS A 155 14.01 3.16 2.57
C LYS A 155 14.82 2.77 1.34
N ALA A 156 14.14 2.33 0.29
CA ALA A 156 14.77 2.25 -1.02
C ALA A 156 15.26 3.63 -1.52
N PRO A 157 16.43 3.74 -2.19
CA PRO A 157 17.00 5.02 -2.61
C PRO A 157 16.13 5.86 -3.57
N SER A 158 15.23 5.21 -4.31
CA SER A 158 14.33 5.87 -5.27
C SER A 158 13.00 6.33 -4.67
N LEU A 159 12.78 6.09 -3.38
CA LEU A 159 11.55 6.42 -2.67
C LEU A 159 11.77 7.58 -1.70
N SER A 160 10.71 8.30 -1.41
CA SER A 160 10.59 9.28 -0.33
C SER A 160 9.49 8.86 0.62
N TYR A 161 9.74 9.01 1.91
CA TYR A 161 8.68 8.90 2.91
C TYR A 161 7.82 10.16 2.86
N ILE A 162 6.51 9.99 3.01
CA ILE A 162 5.54 11.07 2.90
C ILE A 162 4.55 11.13 4.06
N GLN A 163 4.54 10.13 4.93
CA GLN A 163 3.67 10.06 6.11
C GLN A 163 4.33 9.19 7.18
N TYR A 164 4.20 9.59 8.45
CA TYR A 164 4.71 8.85 9.61
C TYR A 164 3.71 8.84 10.77
N CYS A 165 3.83 7.86 11.66
CA CYS A 165 3.21 7.86 12.98
C CYS A 165 4.14 8.54 14.02
N ASP A 166 3.62 8.84 15.21
CA ASP A 166 4.37 9.50 16.31
C ASP A 166 5.53 8.66 16.88
N ASP A 167 5.50 7.35 16.69
CA ASP A 167 6.54 6.39 17.07
C ASP A 167 7.62 6.21 15.99
N GLY A 168 7.53 6.98 14.90
CA GLY A 168 8.47 6.96 13.79
C GLY A 168 8.16 5.91 12.72
N VAL A 169 7.11 5.09 12.88
CA VAL A 169 6.71 4.12 11.86
C VAL A 169 6.29 4.86 10.58
N VAL A 170 6.83 4.43 9.44
CA VAL A 170 6.50 4.99 8.13
C VAL A 170 5.12 4.49 7.70
N GLU A 171 4.23 5.43 7.41
CA GLU A 171 2.84 5.18 7.05
C GLU A 171 2.54 5.45 5.58
N GLY A 172 3.47 6.11 4.88
CA GLY A 172 3.33 6.36 3.44
C GLY A 172 4.66 6.66 2.77
N LEU A 173 4.77 6.21 1.52
CA LEU A 173 5.91 6.47 0.65
C LEU A 173 5.47 6.80 -0.79
N CYS A 174 6.34 7.46 -1.55
CA CYS A 174 6.18 7.63 -2.98
C CYS A 174 7.52 7.54 -3.71
N HIS A 175 7.47 7.21 -5.00
CA HIS A 175 8.66 7.18 -5.84
C HIS A 175 9.00 8.60 -6.34
N HIS A 176 10.30 8.93 -6.48
CA HIS A 176 10.76 10.26 -6.90
C HIS A 176 10.23 10.70 -8.28
N TYR A 177 10.19 9.78 -9.25
CA TYR A 177 9.84 10.08 -10.64
C TYR A 177 8.66 9.28 -11.23
N LEU A 178 8.38 8.09 -10.73
CA LEU A 178 7.32 7.22 -11.24
C LEU A 178 6.01 7.49 -10.47
N PRO A 179 4.84 7.29 -11.09
CA PRO A 179 3.53 7.46 -10.45
C PRO A 179 3.21 6.34 -9.43
N ILE A 180 4.11 6.13 -8.46
CA ILE A 180 4.04 5.05 -7.49
C ILE A 180 3.89 5.67 -6.11
N VAL A 181 2.84 5.26 -5.40
CA VAL A 181 2.57 5.65 -4.02
C VAL A 181 2.21 4.39 -3.22
N GLY A 182 2.55 4.37 -1.95
CA GLY A 182 2.14 3.32 -1.04
C GLY A 182 1.75 3.90 0.31
N VAL A 183 0.79 3.26 0.96
CA VAL A 183 0.35 3.56 2.31
C VAL A 183 0.32 2.30 3.15
N GLN A 184 0.65 2.40 4.43
CA GLN A 184 0.71 1.26 5.36
C GLN A 184 -0.67 0.91 5.94
N TRP A 185 -1.55 1.91 6.05
CA TRP A 185 -2.95 1.80 6.44
C TRP A 185 -3.85 1.29 5.31
N HIS A 186 -5.14 1.06 5.61
CA HIS A 186 -6.10 0.38 4.75
C HIS A 186 -7.23 1.32 4.27
N PRO A 187 -6.98 2.18 3.25
CA PRO A 187 -7.97 3.13 2.73
C PRO A 187 -9.23 2.46 2.19
N GLU A 188 -9.13 1.22 1.70
CA GLU A 188 -10.26 0.46 1.18
C GLU A 188 -11.31 0.12 2.25
N ARG A 189 -10.95 0.18 3.54
CA ARG A 189 -11.83 -0.06 4.69
C ARG A 189 -12.39 1.24 5.29
N LEU A 190 -12.00 2.39 4.75
CA LEU A 190 -12.37 3.72 5.24
C LEU A 190 -13.29 4.49 4.27
N SER A 191 -13.91 3.81 3.29
CA SER A 191 -14.76 4.46 2.29
C SER A 191 -16.16 4.83 2.79
N ASP A 192 -16.65 4.17 3.83
CA ASP A 192 -18.09 4.16 4.20
C ASP A 192 -18.40 4.76 5.59
N LYS A 193 -17.47 5.47 6.22
CA LYS A 193 -17.64 5.87 7.63
C LYS A 193 -18.03 7.34 7.81
N GLU A 194 -19.34 7.54 8.01
CA GLU A 194 -19.88 8.69 8.76
C GLU A 194 -19.55 8.63 10.28
N LYS A 195 -18.81 7.61 10.75
CA LYS A 195 -18.73 7.20 12.16
C LYS A 195 -17.32 7.05 12.76
N SER A 196 -16.27 7.53 12.11
CA SER A 196 -14.94 7.55 12.74
C SER A 196 -14.23 8.87 12.49
N GLU A 197 -13.39 9.28 13.44
CA GLU A 197 -12.45 10.40 13.29
C GLU A 197 -11.35 10.14 12.24
N ALA A 198 -11.29 8.92 11.69
CA ALA A 198 -10.38 8.56 10.60
C ALA A 198 -10.75 9.20 9.26
N VAL A 199 -9.75 9.36 8.40
CA VAL A 199 -9.91 9.96 7.07
C VAL A 199 -10.82 9.17 6.14
N ASN A 200 -11.38 9.87 5.14
CA ASN A 200 -12.05 9.23 4.02
C ASN A 200 -11.01 8.62 3.05
N GLY A 201 -10.85 7.29 3.11
CA GLY A 201 -9.92 6.56 2.25
C GLY A 201 -10.23 6.65 0.75
N SER A 202 -11.48 6.98 0.39
CA SER A 202 -11.89 7.16 -1.01
C SER A 202 -11.18 8.32 -1.70
N LEU A 203 -10.73 9.34 -0.95
CA LEU A 203 -10.00 10.47 -1.54
C LEU A 203 -8.66 10.05 -2.13
N LEU A 204 -7.91 9.18 -1.45
CA LEU A 204 -6.65 8.63 -1.96
C LEU A 204 -6.89 7.70 -3.16
N LEU A 205 -7.92 6.85 -3.09
CA LEU A 205 -8.26 5.93 -4.18
C LEU A 205 -8.74 6.70 -5.42
N ASP A 206 -9.54 7.75 -5.25
CA ASP A 206 -9.93 8.64 -6.34
C ASP A 206 -8.72 9.38 -6.93
N ALA A 207 -7.80 9.85 -6.08
CA ALA A 207 -6.58 10.48 -6.53
C ALA A 207 -5.68 9.53 -7.34
N PHE A 208 -5.64 8.26 -6.95
CA PHE A 208 -4.97 7.19 -7.70
C PHE A 208 -5.59 6.98 -9.10
N LEU A 209 -6.91 6.97 -9.21
CA LEU A 209 -7.61 6.76 -10.49
C LEU A 209 -7.42 7.92 -11.49
N HIS A 210 -7.28 9.14 -11.00
CA HIS A 210 -7.21 10.35 -11.83
C HIS A 210 -5.78 10.89 -12.02
N HIS A 211 -4.75 10.12 -11.64
CA HIS A 211 -3.33 10.42 -11.84
C HIS A 211 -2.89 11.79 -11.31
N TYR A 212 -3.32 12.16 -10.10
CA TYR A 212 -2.76 13.35 -9.46
C TYR A 212 -1.25 13.17 -9.34
N LYS A 213 -0.48 14.22 -9.63
CA LYS A 213 0.97 14.18 -9.38
C LYS A 213 1.17 13.88 -7.90
N PHE A 214 1.88 12.80 -7.59
CA PHE A 214 2.11 12.32 -6.21
C PHE A 214 3.26 13.05 -5.49
N VAL A 215 3.92 13.94 -6.23
CA VAL A 215 4.86 14.98 -5.80
C VAL A 215 4.31 16.31 -6.32
#